data_AF-D6KAD5-F1
#
_entry.id   AF-D6KAD5-F1
#
_cell.length_a   1.000
_cell.length_b   1.000
_cell.length_c   1.000
_cell.angle_alpha   90.00
_cell.angle_beta   90.00
_cell.angle_gamma   90.00
#
_symmetry.space_group_name_H-M   'P 1'
#
loop_
_entity.id
_entity.type
_entity.pdbx_description
1 polymer ?
#
loop_
_entity_poly.entity_id
_entity_poly.type
_entity_poly.pdbx_seq_one_letter_code
_entity_poly.pdbx_strand_id
1 'polypeptide(L)'
;MHPNCGIPGPSPRRRPSPGRSRCAGAYGCPSLRGRVRGRATRVVRRAGRLYEREDSPVLDALIFADMTTGPAGESFDFDTRIDEILVRYEPGSVVHTAISKGRTYLHAAVERALDRLAVQPM
;
A
#
# COMPACT_ATOMS: atom_id res chain seq x y z
N MET A 1 -30.89 3.86 -71.69
CA MET A 1 -29.59 3.40 -71.17
C MET A 1 -29.16 4.36 -70.06
N HIS A 2 -29.42 3.98 -68.81
CA HIS A 2 -28.93 4.66 -67.60
C HIS A 2 -28.11 3.62 -66.82
N PRO A 3 -26.89 3.93 -66.33
CA PRO A 3 -26.14 3.01 -65.50
C PRO A 3 -26.70 3.04 -64.07
N ASN A 4 -27.08 1.87 -63.57
CA ASN A 4 -27.63 1.65 -62.25
C ASN A 4 -26.48 1.52 -61.24
N CYS A 5 -26.22 2.58 -60.46
CA CYS A 5 -25.30 2.53 -59.33
C CYS A 5 -25.97 1.78 -58.16
N GLY A 6 -25.52 0.55 -57.93
CA GLY A 6 -25.98 -0.28 -56.82
C GLY A 6 -25.57 0.27 -55.45
N ILE A 7 -26.54 0.33 -54.53
CA ILE A 7 -26.29 0.50 -53.10
C ILE A 7 -26.35 -0.90 -52.47
N PRO A 8 -25.25 -1.45 -51.93
CA PRO A 8 -25.34 -2.64 -51.09
C PRO A 8 -25.84 -2.24 -49.69
N GLY A 9 -26.86 -2.94 -49.21
CA GLY A 9 -27.48 -2.74 -47.90
C GLY A 9 -26.55 -2.95 -46.70
N PRO A 10 -27.00 -2.59 -45.49
CA PRO A 10 -26.16 -2.56 -44.31
C PRO A 10 -25.71 -3.97 -43.90
N SER A 11 -24.39 -4.15 -43.78
CA SER A 11 -23.76 -5.37 -43.25
C SER A 11 -24.15 -5.63 -41.79
N PRO A 12 -24.23 -6.90 -41.34
CA PRO A 12 -24.56 -7.22 -39.97
C PRO A 12 -23.44 -6.77 -39.02
N ARG A 13 -23.86 -6.12 -37.93
CA ARG A 13 -23.00 -5.62 -36.85
C ARG A 13 -22.08 -6.74 -36.36
N ARG A 14 -20.76 -6.58 -36.55
CA ARG A 14 -19.76 -7.42 -35.89
C ARG A 14 -19.93 -7.24 -34.37
N ARG A 15 -20.15 -8.34 -33.66
CA ARG A 15 -20.13 -8.38 -32.19
C ARG A 15 -18.75 -7.91 -31.71
N PRO A 16 -18.65 -7.01 -30.72
CA PRO A 16 -17.36 -6.67 -30.16
C PRO A 16 -16.81 -7.87 -29.39
N SER A 17 -15.57 -8.27 -29.72
CA SER A 17 -14.78 -9.25 -28.98
C SER A 17 -14.63 -8.80 -27.52
N PRO A 18 -14.58 -9.70 -26.52
CA PRO A 18 -14.36 -9.33 -25.12
C PRO A 18 -12.87 -8.99 -24.96
N GLY A 19 -12.50 -7.80 -25.43
CA GLY A 19 -11.13 -7.34 -25.53
C GLY A 19 -10.94 -6.10 -24.68
N ARG A 20 -10.34 -6.31 -23.50
CA ARG A 20 -9.57 -5.31 -22.76
C ARG A 20 -10.38 -4.08 -22.36
N SER A 21 -11.00 -4.20 -21.18
CA SER A 21 -11.13 -3.06 -20.28
C SER A 21 -9.77 -2.36 -20.22
N ARG A 22 -9.68 -1.17 -20.84
CA ARG A 22 -8.63 -0.21 -20.52
C ARG A 22 -8.95 0.23 -19.09
N CYS A 23 -8.37 -0.46 -18.12
CA CYS A 23 -8.32 0.04 -16.77
C CYS A 23 -7.52 1.35 -16.79
N ALA A 24 -8.23 2.47 -16.83
CA ALA A 24 -7.68 3.75 -16.40
C ALA A 24 -7.31 3.59 -14.92
N GLY A 25 -6.02 3.60 -14.61
CA GLY A 25 -5.49 3.48 -13.26
C GLY A 25 -4.74 2.17 -13.02
N ALA A 26 -3.42 2.19 -13.25
CA ALA A 26 -2.49 1.11 -12.89
C ALA A 26 -2.52 0.76 -11.38
N TYR A 27 -3.10 1.63 -10.55
CA TYR A 27 -3.14 1.44 -9.10
C TYR A 27 -4.26 0.52 -8.63
N GLY A 28 -5.26 0.16 -9.47
CA GLY A 28 -6.48 -0.53 -9.02
C GLY A 28 -6.52 -2.05 -9.25
N CYS A 29 -5.72 -2.60 -10.16
CA CYS A 29 -5.96 -3.94 -10.71
C CYS A 29 -5.71 -5.09 -9.69
N PRO A 30 -6.75 -5.85 -9.27
CA PRO A 30 -6.61 -6.88 -8.25
C PRO A 30 -5.64 -8.03 -8.60
N SER A 31 -5.58 -8.43 -9.88
CA SER A 31 -4.70 -9.52 -10.35
C SER A 31 -3.22 -9.13 -10.34
N LEU A 32 -2.91 -7.86 -10.64
CA LEU A 32 -1.57 -7.29 -10.47
C LEU A 32 -1.21 -7.17 -8.98
N ARG A 33 -2.14 -6.75 -8.11
CA ARG A 33 -1.93 -6.67 -6.65
C ARG A 33 -1.59 -8.04 -6.06
N GLY A 34 -2.28 -9.11 -6.43
CA GLY A 34 -1.96 -10.48 -5.98
C GLY A 34 -0.55 -10.92 -6.38
N ARG A 35 -0.12 -10.60 -7.61
CA ARG A 35 1.24 -10.89 -8.10
C ARG A 35 2.33 -10.05 -7.43
N VAL A 36 2.04 -8.80 -7.06
CA VAL A 36 2.96 -7.95 -6.28
C VAL A 36 3.07 -8.47 -4.85
N ARG A 37 1.96 -8.84 -4.20
CA ARG A 37 1.98 -9.44 -2.85
C ARG A 37 2.81 -10.73 -2.81
N GLY A 38 2.62 -11.65 -3.75
CA GLY A 38 3.41 -12.88 -3.82
C GLY A 38 4.91 -12.65 -4.04
N ARG A 39 5.30 -11.61 -4.78
CA ARG A 39 6.71 -11.20 -4.92
C ARG A 39 7.25 -10.55 -3.65
N ALA A 40 6.49 -9.67 -3.01
CA ALA A 40 6.86 -9.04 -1.75
C ALA A 40 7.10 -10.09 -0.65
N THR A 41 6.25 -11.11 -0.52
CA THR A 41 6.46 -12.19 0.47
C THR A 41 7.75 -12.98 0.20
N ARG A 42 8.13 -13.21 -1.05
CA ARG A 42 9.42 -13.85 -1.37
C ARG A 42 10.61 -12.95 -1.02
N VAL A 43 10.50 -11.65 -1.31
CA VAL A 43 11.56 -10.68 -0.97
C VAL A 43 11.73 -10.61 0.54
N VAL A 44 10.65 -10.49 1.32
CA VAL A 44 10.72 -10.46 2.80
C VAL A 44 11.30 -11.77 3.36
N ARG A 45 10.88 -12.93 2.87
CA ARG A 45 11.44 -14.23 3.32
C ARG A 45 12.91 -14.40 2.96
N ARG A 46 13.34 -13.90 1.80
CA ARG A 46 14.74 -13.93 1.39
C ARG A 46 15.55 -12.92 2.20
N ALA A 47 15.02 -11.72 2.40
CA ALA A 47 15.64 -10.68 3.20
C ALA A 47 15.85 -11.16 4.64
N GLY A 48 14.86 -11.76 5.29
CA GLY A 48 15.01 -12.32 6.65
C GLY A 48 15.98 -13.52 6.76
N ARG A 49 16.48 -14.06 5.63
CA ARG A 49 17.59 -15.03 5.63
C ARG A 49 18.96 -14.38 5.39
N LEU A 50 18.99 -13.17 4.83
CA LEU A 50 20.19 -12.47 4.41
C LEU A 50 20.54 -11.28 5.31
N TYR A 51 19.53 -10.70 5.94
CA TYR A 51 19.61 -9.54 6.81
C TYR A 51 18.93 -9.90 8.12
N GLU A 52 19.68 -9.76 9.21
CA GLU A 52 19.12 -9.84 10.55
C GLU A 52 18.20 -8.65 10.78
N ARG A 53 17.19 -8.85 11.63
CA ARG A 53 16.31 -7.78 12.02
C ARG A 53 17.10 -6.83 12.91
N GLU A 54 17.16 -5.56 12.50
CA GLU A 54 17.69 -4.53 13.37
C GLU A 54 16.73 -4.37 14.56
N ASP A 55 17.23 -4.53 15.79
CA ASP A 55 16.46 -4.36 17.03
C ASP A 55 17.16 -3.35 17.96
N SER A 56 17.68 -2.25 17.38
CA SER A 56 18.43 -1.22 18.10
C SER A 56 17.56 -0.04 18.54
N PRO A 57 18.02 0.78 19.52
CA PRO A 57 17.33 2.01 19.92
C PRO A 57 17.11 3.01 18.79
N VAL A 58 17.97 2.99 17.76
CA VAL A 58 17.82 3.87 16.59
C VAL A 58 16.57 3.48 15.80
N LEU A 59 16.29 2.18 15.65
CA LEU A 59 15.07 1.74 14.98
C LEU A 59 13.84 2.16 15.78
N ASP A 60 13.86 2.03 17.10
CA ASP A 60 12.76 2.48 17.97
C ASP A 60 12.49 3.98 17.79
N ALA A 61 13.54 4.81 17.72
CA ALA A 61 13.41 6.25 17.48
C ALA A 61 12.84 6.59 16.09
N LEU A 62 13.22 5.83 15.05
CA LEU A 62 12.66 6.00 13.70
C LEU A 62 11.20 5.58 13.63
N ILE A 63 10.83 4.47 14.30
CA ILE A 63 9.44 4.04 14.40
C ILE A 63 8.62 5.08 15.15
N PHE A 64 9.15 5.60 16.26
CA PHE A 64 8.53 6.69 17.01
C PHE A 64 8.25 7.88 16.10
N ALA A 65 9.27 8.40 15.40
CA ALA A 65 9.11 9.53 14.51
C ALA A 65 8.06 9.29 13.41
N ASP A 66 8.03 8.11 12.77
CA ASP A 66 7.04 7.77 11.73
C ASP A 66 5.61 7.67 12.30
N MET A 67 5.47 7.15 13.51
CA MET A 67 4.18 6.91 14.16
C MET A 67 3.64 8.10 14.96
N THR A 68 4.43 9.15 15.19
CA THR A 68 4.00 10.35 15.89
C THR A 68 4.13 11.63 15.07
N THR A 69 4.61 11.54 13.83
CA THR A 69 4.75 12.69 12.93
C THR A 69 3.91 12.52 11.68
N GLY A 70 3.07 13.52 11.41
CA GLY A 70 2.28 13.59 10.19
C GLY A 70 3.09 14.02 8.97
N PRO A 71 2.55 13.84 7.76
CA PRO A 71 3.20 14.25 6.52
C PRO A 71 3.45 15.76 6.42
N ALA A 72 2.74 16.59 7.19
CA ALA A 72 2.99 18.02 7.30
C ALA A 72 3.88 18.42 8.50
N GLY A 73 4.46 17.44 9.21
CA GLY A 73 5.27 17.68 10.40
C GLY A 73 4.46 17.90 11.68
N GLU A 74 3.16 17.63 11.66
CA GLU A 74 2.32 17.74 12.85
C GLU A 74 2.54 16.59 13.83
N SER A 75 2.44 16.84 15.13
CA SER A 75 2.59 15.79 16.15
C SER A 75 1.25 15.09 16.38
N PHE A 76 1.27 13.76 16.31
CA PHE A 76 0.12 12.90 16.60
C PHE A 76 0.43 11.97 17.76
N ASP A 77 -0.62 11.62 18.49
CA ASP A 77 -0.60 10.48 19.39
C ASP A 77 -0.64 9.17 18.60
N PHE A 78 -0.05 8.09 19.13
CA PHE A 78 0.14 6.84 18.40
C PHE A 78 -1.18 6.27 17.88
N ASP A 79 -2.19 6.16 18.75
CA ASP A 79 -3.47 5.56 18.36
C ASP A 79 -4.20 6.43 17.32
N THR A 80 -4.14 7.75 17.47
CA THR A 80 -4.71 8.70 16.50
C THR A 80 -4.05 8.54 15.13
N ARG A 81 -2.72 8.38 15.09
CA ARG A 81 -1.98 8.19 13.85
C ARG A 81 -2.34 6.88 13.17
N ILE A 82 -2.40 5.79 13.94
CA ILE A 82 -2.78 4.47 13.40
C ILE A 82 -4.18 4.51 12.81
N ASP A 83 -5.13 5.14 13.50
CA ASP A 83 -6.52 5.20 13.03
C ASP A 83 -6.63 6.08 11.76
N GLU A 84 -5.90 7.19 11.65
CA GLU A 84 -5.80 7.97 10.40
C GLU A 84 -5.27 7.12 9.26
N ILE A 85 -4.19 6.37 9.49
CA ILE A 85 -3.59 5.50 8.47
C ILE A 85 -4.60 4.43 8.02
N LEU A 86 -5.34 3.83 8.96
CA LEU A 86 -6.34 2.80 8.63
C LEU A 86 -7.57 3.35 7.91
N VAL A 87 -7.93 4.62 8.13
CA VAL A 87 -8.97 5.32 7.38
C VAL A 87 -8.47 5.70 5.98
N ARG A 88 -7.23 6.18 5.86
CA ARG A 88 -6.65 6.61 4.58
C ARG A 88 -6.38 5.45 3.64
N TYR A 89 -6.05 4.28 4.18
CA TYR A 89 -5.75 3.08 3.41
C TYR A 89 -6.81 2.01 3.62
N GLU A 90 -7.66 1.82 2.61
CA GLU A 90 -8.75 0.84 2.62
C GLU A 90 -8.31 -0.58 3.04
N PRO A 91 -9.21 -1.34 3.70
CA PRO A 91 -9.00 -2.75 4.00
C PRO A 91 -8.55 -3.55 2.77
N GLY A 92 -7.49 -4.34 2.95
CA GLY A 92 -6.86 -5.09 1.87
C GLY A 92 -5.77 -4.33 1.12
N SER A 93 -5.53 -3.05 1.38
CA SER A 93 -4.26 -2.44 0.96
C SER A 93 -3.07 -3.08 1.70
N VAL A 94 -1.88 -2.99 1.10
CA VAL A 94 -0.67 -3.53 1.74
C VAL A 94 -0.32 -2.76 3.01
N VAL A 95 -0.57 -1.45 3.02
CA VAL A 95 -0.32 -0.57 4.18
C VAL A 95 -1.27 -0.93 5.31
N HIS A 96 -2.57 -1.00 5.05
CA HIS A 96 -3.57 -1.39 6.05
C HIS A 96 -3.24 -2.75 6.68
N THR A 97 -2.86 -3.74 5.85
CA THR A 97 -2.49 -5.08 6.34
C THR A 97 -1.22 -5.05 7.20
N ALA A 98 -0.19 -4.30 6.78
CA ALA A 98 1.07 -4.21 7.51
C ALA A 98 0.89 -3.53 8.86
N ILE A 99 0.21 -2.38 8.89
CA ILE A 99 -0.06 -1.59 10.10
C ILE A 99 -0.95 -2.36 11.06
N SER A 100 -2.03 -2.99 10.57
CA SER A 100 -2.92 -3.81 11.42
C SER A 100 -2.16 -4.96 12.09
N LYS A 101 -1.28 -5.66 11.36
CA LYS A 101 -0.48 -6.77 11.92
C LYS A 101 0.67 -6.30 12.81
N GLY A 102 1.19 -5.10 12.54
CA GLY A 102 2.34 -4.53 13.23
C GLY A 102 1.98 -3.74 14.49
N ARG A 103 0.69 -3.40 14.71
CA ARG A 103 0.25 -2.45 15.75
C ARG A 103 0.90 -2.68 17.11
N THR A 104 0.86 -3.91 17.64
CA THR A 104 1.46 -4.24 18.93
C THR A 104 2.98 -4.01 18.96
N TYR A 105 3.69 -4.38 17.90
CA TYR A 105 5.13 -4.17 17.82
C TYR A 105 5.47 -2.67 17.71
N LEU A 106 4.71 -1.92 16.91
CA LEU A 106 4.91 -0.48 16.73
C LEU A 106 4.66 0.27 18.03
N HIS A 107 3.58 -0.06 18.74
CA HIS A 107 3.28 0.49 20.06
C HIS A 107 4.43 0.22 21.04
N ALA A 108 4.91 -1.02 21.12
CA ALA A 108 6.02 -1.37 22.01
C ALA A 108 7.32 -0.62 21.66
N ALA A 109 7.58 -0.34 20.38
CA ALA A 109 8.74 0.44 19.96
C ALA A 109 8.61 1.93 20.35
N VAL A 110 7.41 2.50 20.20
CA VAL A 110 7.07 3.87 20.65
C VAL A 110 7.29 4.02 22.15
N GLU A 111 6.77 3.10 22.96
CA GLU A 111 6.95 3.12 24.42
C GLU A 111 8.44 3.06 24.81
N ARG A 112 9.20 2.13 24.21
CA ARG A 112 10.65 2.05 24.46
C ARG A 112 11.39 3.33 24.04
N ALA A 113 10.94 4.03 23.00
CA ALA A 113 11.55 5.28 22.59
C ALA A 113 11.24 6.39 23.61
N LEU A 114 9.99 6.50 24.05
CA LEU A 114 9.55 7.46 25.08
C LEU A 114 10.28 7.25 26.40
N ASP A 115 10.40 6.00 26.87
CA ASP A 115 11.14 5.66 28.08
C ASP A 115 12.60 6.14 28.03
N ARG A 116 13.25 6.01 26.86
CA ARG A 116 14.62 6.48 26.68
C ARG A 116 14.72 7.99 26.64
N LEU A 117 13.77 8.66 25.98
CA LEU A 117 13.73 10.12 25.93
C LEU A 117 13.51 10.73 27.32
N ALA A 118 12.71 10.09 28.18
CA ALA A 118 12.48 10.54 29.55
C ALA A 118 13.74 10.51 30.44
N VAL A 119 14.73 9.68 30.09
CA VAL A 119 15.99 9.52 30.84
C VAL A 119 17.10 10.42 30.27
N GLN A 120 16.94 10.96 29.06
CA GLN A 120 17.94 11.89 28.49
C GLN A 120 17.78 13.28 29.11
N PRO A 121 18.85 13.87 29.67
CA PRO A 121 18.84 15.29 30.02
C PRO A 121 18.73 16.11 28.72
N MET A 122 17.77 17.03 28.69
CA MET A 122 17.64 18.03 27.63
C MET A 122 18.83 18.98 27.60
#